data_AF-A0A2M7T1T7-F1
#
_entry.id   AF-A0A2M7T1T7-F1
#
_cell.length_a   1.000
_cell.length_b   1.000
_cell.length_c   1.000
_cell.angle_alpha   90.00
_cell.angle_beta   90.00
_cell.angle_gamma   90.00
#
_symmetry.space_group_name_H-M   'P 1'
#
loop_
_entity.id
_entity.type
_entity.pdbx_description
1 polymer ?
#
loop_
_entity_poly.entity_id
_entity_poly.type
_entity_poly.pdbx_seq_one_letter_code
_entity_poly.pdbx_strand_id
1 'polypeptide(L)' 'MVPNIKENARNRKKPKRGGKRLFDEEIYDERFRTIERVFAWEDKFKRLLIRFEHISLHHFG' A
#
# COMPACT_ATOMS: atom_id res chain seq x y z
N MET A 1 -7.95 14.06 -7.45
CA MET A 1 -6.60 13.55 -7.73
C MET A 1 -6.72 12.26 -8.55
N VAL A 2 -5.98 12.11 -9.64
CA VAL A 2 -6.00 10.88 -10.45
C VAL A 2 -4.83 9.98 -10.02
N PRO A 3 -5.08 8.72 -9.63
CA PRO A 3 -4.01 7.84 -9.17
C PRO A 3 -3.20 7.26 -10.34
N ASN A 4 -1.87 7.38 -10.27
CA ASN A 4 -0.92 6.69 -11.15
C ASN A 4 -0.70 5.25 -10.63
N ILE A 5 -1.58 4.31 -10.98
CA ILE A 5 -1.50 2.92 -10.49
C ILE A 5 -1.60 1.95 -11.67
N LYS A 6 -0.60 1.07 -11.77
CA LYS A 6 -0.55 -0.01 -12.76
C LYS A 6 -1.77 -0.92 -12.67
N GLU A 7 -2.27 -1.37 -13.82
CA GLU A 7 -3.36 -2.33 -13.85
C GLU A 7 -2.91 -3.72 -13.37
N ASN A 8 -3.67 -4.32 -12.44
CA ASN A 8 -3.45 -5.69 -12.02
C ASN A 8 -4.08 -6.69 -13.00
N ALA A 9 -3.25 -7.42 -13.73
CA ALA A 9 -3.66 -8.42 -14.72
C ALA A 9 -3.84 -9.85 -14.16
N ARG A 10 -3.45 -10.11 -12.90
CA ARG A 10 -3.22 -11.48 -12.38
C ARG A 10 -4.42 -12.42 -12.51
N ASN A 11 -5.65 -11.91 -12.47
CA ASN A 11 -6.88 -12.71 -12.52
C ASN A 11 -7.77 -12.38 -13.74
N ARG A 12 -7.19 -11.92 -14.87
CA ARG A 12 -7.98 -11.51 -16.04
C ARG A 12 -7.51 -12.14 -17.35
N LYS A 13 -8.46 -12.73 -18.08
CA LYS A 13 -8.27 -13.22 -19.46
C LYS A 13 -8.53 -12.15 -20.53
N LYS A 14 -9.17 -11.04 -20.16
CA LYS A 14 -9.56 -9.94 -21.06
C LYS A 14 -9.12 -8.60 -20.46
N PRO A 15 -8.80 -7.60 -21.29
CA PRO A 15 -8.44 -6.26 -20.80
C PRO A 15 -9.57 -5.65 -19.96
N LYS A 16 -9.21 -4.76 -19.03
CA LYS A 16 -10.22 -4.01 -18.26
C LYS A 16 -11.13 -3.23 -19.19
N ARG A 17 -12.44 -3.44 -19.04
CA ARG A 17 -13.44 -2.59 -19.65
C ARG A 17 -13.32 -1.18 -19.08
N GLY A 18 -13.39 -0.17 -19.95
CA GLY A 18 -13.30 1.25 -19.61
C GLY A 18 -12.19 1.98 -20.38
N GLY A 19 -12.04 3.27 -20.08
CA GLY A 19 -10.96 4.08 -20.64
C GLY A 19 -9.58 3.63 -20.17
N LYS A 20 -8.56 3.89 -20.98
CA LYS A 20 -7.16 3.66 -20.60
C LYS A 20 -6.86 4.44 -19.31
N ARG A 21 -6.25 3.77 -18.34
CA ARG A 21 -5.78 4.43 -17.13
C ARG A 21 -4.56 5.30 -17.47
N LEU A 22 -4.49 6.47 -16.83
CA LEU A 22 -3.26 7.27 -16.83
C LEU A 22 -2.23 6.50 -16.00
N PHE A 23 -1.21 5.98 -16.67
CA PHE A 23 -0.10 5.27 -16.06
C PHE A 23 1.20 5.82 -16.62
N ASP A 24 2.07 6.27 -15.72
CA ASP A 24 3.42 6.72 -15.99
C ASP A 24 4.37 5.85 -15.18
N GLU A 25 5.27 5.14 -15.87
CA GLU A 25 6.15 4.16 -15.24
C GLU A 25 7.22 4.82 -14.37
N GLU A 26 7.80 5.94 -14.82
CA GLU A 26 8.85 6.67 -14.09
C GLU A 26 8.31 7.23 -12.78
N ILE A 27 7.12 7.85 -12.81
CA ILE A 27 6.48 8.39 -11.61
C ILE A 27 6.06 7.25 -10.66
N TYR A 28 5.64 6.09 -11.21
CA TYR A 28 5.24 4.94 -10.39
C TYR A 28 6.44 4.32 -9.66
N ASP A 29 7.60 4.23 -10.31
CA ASP A 29 8.82 3.72 -9.70
C ASP A 29 9.37 4.66 -8.62
N GLU A 30 9.29 5.97 -8.83
CA GLU A 30 9.73 6.96 -7.82
C GLU A 30 8.86 6.92 -6.55
N ARG A 31 7.58 6.54 -6.67
CA ARG A 31 6.66 6.36 -5.53
C ARG A 31 7.15 5.30 -4.55
N PHE A 32 7.78 4.22 -5.03
CA PHE A 32 8.36 3.19 -4.16
C PHE A 32 9.54 3.71 -3.35
N ARG A 33 10.38 4.55 -3.97
CA ARG A 33 11.57 5.13 -3.33
C ARG A 33 11.21 6.15 -2.27
N THR A 34 10.25 7.02 -2.58
CA THR A 34 9.93 8.19 -1.76
C THR A 34 8.86 7.91 -0.70
N ILE A 35 7.80 7.20 -1.08
CA ILE A 35 6.56 7.12 -0.28
C ILE A 35 6.38 5.71 0.28
N GLU A 36 6.34 4.68 -0.57
CA GLU A 36 5.90 3.36 -0.11
C GLU A 36 6.80 2.73 0.96
N ARG A 37 8.11 3.03 0.94
CA ARG A 37 9.03 2.57 1.99
C ARG A 37 8.67 3.10 3.37
N VAL A 38 8.31 4.38 3.46
CA VAL A 38 7.91 5.02 4.73
C VAL A 38 6.56 4.49 5.19
N PHE A 39 5.59 4.39 4.27
CA PHE A 39 4.27 3.85 4.58
C PHE A 39 4.35 2.38 5.03
N ALA A 40 5.22 1.58 4.42
CA ALA A 40 5.46 0.20 4.85
C ALA A 40 6.05 0.14 6.27
N TRP A 41 6.96 1.06 6.60
CA TRP A 41 7.50 1.16 7.96
C TRP A 41 6.41 1.59 8.96
N GLU A 42 5.60 2.59 8.61
CA GLU A 42 4.49 3.07 9.44
C GLU A 42 3.47 1.95 9.73
N ASP A 43 3.11 1.16 8.72
CA ASP A 43 2.19 0.03 8.87
C ASP A 43 2.75 -1.04 9.83
N LYS A 44 4.05 -1.34 9.73
CA LYS A 44 4.73 -2.23 10.69
C LYS A 44 4.76 -1.66 12.10
N PHE A 45 5.02 -0.36 12.24
CA PHE A 45 5.02 0.30 13.54
C PHE A 45 3.63 0.26 14.20
N LYS A 46 2.57 0.60 13.45
CA LYS A 46 1.18 0.50 13.92
C LYS A 46 0.84 -0.90 14.40
N ARG A 47 1.30 -1.94 13.68
CA ARG A 47 1.12 -3.33 14.10
C ARG A 47 1.81 -3.65 15.43
N LEU A 48 3.01 -3.10 15.65
CA LEU A 48 3.74 -3.26 16.90
C LEU A 48 3.03 -2.53 18.05
N LEU A 49 2.53 -1.33 17.80
CA LEU A 49 1.77 -0.53 18.78
C LEU A 49 0.53 -1.29 19.27
N ILE A 50 -0.29 -1.81 18.36
CA ILE A 50 -1.47 -2.61 18.69
C ILE A 50 -1.10 -3.82 19.57
N ARG A 51 -0.01 -4.51 19.22
CA ARG A 51 0.46 -5.66 20.01
C ARG A 51 0.93 -5.25 21.40
N PHE A 52 1.64 -4.13 21.51
CA PHE A 52 2.09 -3.59 22.79
C PHE A 52 0.92 -3.23 23.69
N GLU A 53 -0.07 -2.49 23.18
CA GLU A 53 -1.29 -2.12 23.92
C GLU A 53 -2.05 -3.35 24.41
N HIS A 54 -2.20 -4.35 23.54
CA HIS A 54 -2.86 -5.60 23.90
C HIS A 54 -2.13 -6.34 25.03
N ILE A 55 -0.80 -6.48 24.96
CA ILE A 55 -0.02 -7.14 26.02
C ILE A 55 -0.07 -6.34 27.33
N SER A 56 0.01 -5.01 27.25
CA SER A 56 -0.08 -4.12 28.41
C SER A 56 -1.40 -4.30 29.14
N LEU A 57 -2.51 -4.42 28.41
CA LEU A 57 -3.83 -4.67 29.00
C LEU A 57 -3.88 -6.00 29.78
N HIS A 58 -3.24 -7.06 29.26
CA HIS A 58 -3.20 -8.37 29.95
C HIS A 58 -2.22 -8.40 31.12
N HIS A 59 -1.18 -7.57 31.11
CA HIS A 59 -0.16 -7.57 32.16
C HIS A 59 -0.55 -6.70 33.37
N PHE A 60 -1.29 -5.60 33.12
CA PHE A 60 -1.71 -4.65 34.16
C PHE A 60 -3.22 -4.65 34.42
N GLY A 61 -3.96 -5.58 33.80
CA GLY A 61 -5.40 -5.80 33.99
C GLY A 61 -5.73 -6.76 35.12
#